data_AF-A0A497QJK7-F1
#
_entry.id   AF-A0A497QJK7-F1
#
_cell.length_a   1.000
_cell.length_b   1.000
_cell.length_c   1.000
_cell.angle_alpha   90.00
_cell.angle_beta   90.00
_cell.angle_gamma   90.00
#
_symmetry.space_group_name_H-M   'P 1'
#
loop_
_entity.id
_entity.type
_entity.pdbx_description
1 polymer ?
#
loop_
_entity_poly.entity_id
_entity_poly.type
_entity_poly.pdbx_seq_one_letter_code
_entity_poly.pdbx_strand_id
1 'polypeptide(L)'
;MKAGRTNYVYEFTYSSGPGRQEVFQCKYVDPEEALKRFMRILSLTKEPFDFKIVVRDEATKEESSYQVMGSVDDMLEKFRVFLETTTGETLAGVEANIGETEIIHSDVESMSTFEKMQTIIYASFKHGKFSSLDVVEIFKNTFGEELPKSTASTYLARMWNRGKGHLERFGNRSGYMYRLRTELPEVQKATQQAERLLATLELRVKK
;
A
#
# COMPACT_ATOMS: atom_id res chain seq x y z
N MET A 1 -6.79 -19.27 13.53
CA MET A 1 -8.03 -19.31 14.34
C MET A 1 -9.19 -18.97 13.41
N LYS A 2 -10.31 -19.68 13.52
CA LYS A 2 -11.47 -19.50 12.64
C LYS A 2 -12.06 -18.11 12.87
N ALA A 3 -12.13 -17.29 11.82
CA ALA A 3 -12.87 -16.03 11.84
C ALA A 3 -14.33 -16.33 12.23
N GLY A 4 -14.76 -15.84 13.40
CA GLY A 4 -16.14 -15.92 13.82
C GLY A 4 -16.92 -14.95 12.93
N ARG A 5 -18.00 -15.40 12.29
CA ARG A 5 -18.92 -14.45 11.68
C ARG A 5 -19.58 -13.66 12.82
N THR A 6 -19.21 -12.40 13.00
CA THR A 6 -19.93 -11.49 13.89
C THR A 6 -21.22 -11.00 13.23
N ASN A 7 -22.12 -10.43 14.02
CA ASN A 7 -23.35 -9.78 13.52
C ASN A 7 -23.17 -8.27 13.34
N TYR A 8 -21.92 -7.78 13.37
CA TYR A 8 -21.64 -6.36 13.27
C TYR A 8 -21.52 -5.91 11.81
N VAL A 9 -22.11 -4.75 11.54
CA VAL A 9 -21.98 -4.01 10.30
C VAL A 9 -21.37 -2.66 10.61
N TYR A 10 -20.22 -2.40 10.01
CA TYR A 10 -19.46 -1.16 10.15
C TYR A 10 -19.64 -0.33 8.89
N GLU A 11 -19.97 0.95 9.04
CA GLU A 11 -20.06 1.90 7.95
C GLU A 11 -19.13 3.08 8.22
N PHE A 12 -18.21 3.34 7.30
CA PHE A 12 -17.25 4.43 7.35
C PHE A 12 -17.63 5.42 6.26
N THR A 13 -18.05 6.62 6.65
CA THR A 13 -18.37 7.72 5.73
C THR A 13 -17.32 8.80 5.86
N TYR A 14 -16.73 9.26 4.76
CA TYR A 14 -15.78 10.37 4.77
C TYR A 14 -15.95 11.32 3.58
N SER A 15 -15.54 12.57 3.79
CA SER A 15 -15.55 13.60 2.75
C SER A 15 -14.27 13.51 1.90
N SER A 16 -14.39 13.20 0.62
CA SER A 16 -13.26 13.10 -0.32
C SER A 16 -13.03 14.40 -1.12
N GLY A 17 -13.89 15.40 -0.96
CA GLY A 17 -13.79 16.72 -1.59
C GLY A 17 -15.07 17.54 -1.47
N PRO A 18 -15.13 18.77 -2.03
CA PRO A 18 -16.30 19.63 -1.95
C PRO A 18 -17.55 18.95 -2.51
N GLY A 19 -18.49 18.58 -1.64
CA GLY A 19 -19.74 17.91 -2.01
C GLY A 19 -19.62 16.43 -2.40
N ARG A 20 -18.48 15.77 -2.14
CA ARG A 20 -18.29 14.33 -2.39
C ARG A 20 -18.10 13.57 -1.09
N GLN A 21 -18.99 12.61 -0.84
CA GLN A 21 -18.91 11.69 0.28
C GLN A 21 -18.68 10.27 -0.24
N GLU A 22 -17.71 9.58 0.34
CA GLU A 22 -17.44 8.17 0.11
C GLU A 22 -17.98 7.38 1.29
N VAL A 23 -18.60 6.22 1.01
CA VAL A 23 -19.16 5.33 2.03
C VAL A 23 -18.58 3.94 1.84
N PHE A 24 -17.92 3.42 2.87
CA PHE A 24 -17.35 2.08 2.92
C PHE A 24 -18.06 1.25 3.97
N GLN A 25 -18.62 0.12 3.56
CA GLN A 25 -19.35 -0.78 4.45
C GLN A 25 -18.62 -2.11 4.60
N CYS A 26 -18.37 -2.52 5.85
CA CYS A 26 -17.83 -3.82 6.21
C CYS A 26 -18.89 -4.61 6.97
N LYS A 27 -19.30 -5.76 6.45
CA LYS A 27 -20.34 -6.60 7.05
C LYS A 27 -19.73 -7.89 7.59
N TYR A 28 -20.19 -8.33 8.77
CA TYR A 28 -19.86 -9.64 9.35
C TYR A 28 -18.36 -9.82 9.61
N VAL A 29 -17.70 -8.76 10.07
CA VAL A 29 -16.26 -8.75 10.38
C VAL A 29 -16.06 -8.59 11.88
N ASP A 30 -15.04 -9.24 12.44
CA ASP A 30 -14.67 -9.05 13.83
C ASP A 30 -14.20 -7.60 14.09
N PRO A 31 -14.31 -7.07 15.32
CA PRO A 31 -13.94 -5.68 15.62
C PRO A 31 -12.48 -5.36 15.28
N GLU A 32 -11.57 -6.33 15.46
CA GLU A 32 -10.16 -6.20 15.07
C GLU A 32 -9.97 -6.06 13.55
N GLU A 33 -10.78 -6.78 12.76
CA GLU A 33 -10.78 -6.71 11.29
C GLU A 33 -11.39 -5.39 10.80
N ALA A 34 -12.43 -4.89 11.48
CA ALA A 34 -12.99 -3.57 11.21
C ALA A 34 -11.97 -2.45 11.44
N LEU A 35 -11.16 -2.55 12.50
CA LEU A 35 -10.07 -1.62 12.81
C LEU A 35 -8.98 -1.61 11.72
N LYS A 36 -8.55 -2.80 11.26
CA LYS A 36 -7.57 -2.93 10.15
C LYS A 36 -8.07 -2.29 8.86
N ARG A 37 -9.35 -2.45 8.54
CA ARG A 37 -9.96 -1.85 7.35
C ARG A 37 -10.10 -0.34 7.45
N PHE A 38 -10.45 0.18 8.62
CA PHE A 38 -10.47 1.62 8.87
C PHE A 38 -9.08 2.24 8.66
N MET A 39 -8.03 1.59 9.19
CA MET A 39 -6.64 1.99 8.95
C MET A 39 -6.27 2.01 7.46
N ARG A 40 -6.69 0.99 6.69
CA ARG A 40 -6.48 0.95 5.24
C ARG A 40 -7.14 2.14 4.53
N ILE A 41 -8.36 2.50 4.91
CA ILE A 41 -9.06 3.66 4.33
C ILE A 41 -8.28 4.94 4.63
N LEU A 42 -7.82 5.13 5.88
CA LEU A 42 -7.03 6.31 6.27
C LEU A 42 -5.73 6.43 5.47
N SER A 43 -5.05 5.31 5.18
CA SER A 43 -3.80 5.32 4.39
C SER A 43 -3.98 5.73 2.92
N LEU A 44 -5.17 5.51 2.37
CA LEU A 44 -5.49 5.84 0.96
C LEU A 44 -6.01 7.27 0.80
N THR A 45 -6.38 7.94 1.90
CA THR A 45 -6.90 9.31 1.89
C THR A 45 -5.78 10.34 2.06
N LYS A 46 -5.73 11.35 1.17
CA LYS A 46 -4.63 12.33 1.13
C LYS A 46 -4.49 13.24 2.35
N GLU A 47 -5.58 13.54 3.04
CA GLU A 47 -5.63 14.31 4.29
C GLU A 47 -7.04 14.12 4.88
N PRO A 48 -7.19 13.95 6.20
CA PRO A 48 -8.48 13.61 6.78
C PRO A 48 -9.39 14.84 6.88
N PHE A 49 -10.50 14.75 6.14
CA PHE A 49 -11.73 15.55 6.20
C PHE A 49 -12.40 15.49 7.57
N ASP A 50 -13.26 14.50 7.66
CA ASP A 50 -14.09 14.13 8.81
C ASP A 50 -14.48 12.67 8.55
N PHE A 51 -14.46 11.80 9.56
CA PHE A 51 -14.99 10.45 9.44
C PHE A 51 -16.22 10.29 10.32
N LYS A 52 -17.30 9.75 9.75
CA LYS A 52 -18.43 9.23 10.52
C LYS A 52 -18.37 7.71 10.47
N ILE A 53 -18.30 7.11 11.64
CA ILE A 53 -18.27 5.67 11.82
C ILE A 53 -19.61 5.25 12.42
N VAL A 54 -20.24 4.24 11.84
CA VAL A 54 -21.46 3.63 12.37
C VAL A 54 -21.19 2.16 12.60
N VAL A 55 -21.47 1.69 13.81
CA VAL A 55 -21.47 0.28 14.19
C VAL A 55 -22.92 -0.12 14.42
N ARG A 56 -23.40 -1.07 13.64
CA ARG A 56 -24.72 -1.66 13.81
C ARG A 56 -24.57 -3.11 14.24
N ASP A 57 -25.21 -3.48 15.33
CA ASP A 57 -25.38 -4.86 15.74
C ASP A 57 -26.68 -5.41 15.13
N GLU A 58 -26.60 -6.36 14.20
CA GLU A 58 -27.80 -6.95 13.59
C GLU A 58 -28.58 -7.85 14.54
N ALA A 59 -27.97 -8.36 15.62
CA ALA A 59 -28.64 -9.22 16.60
C ALA A 59 -29.49 -8.41 17.58
N THR A 60 -28.96 -7.30 18.10
CA THR A 60 -29.69 -6.42 19.04
C THR A 60 -30.46 -5.31 18.32
N LYS A 61 -30.17 -5.06 17.03
CA LYS A 61 -30.61 -3.91 16.24
C LYS A 61 -30.15 -2.56 16.80
N GLU A 62 -29.15 -2.55 17.68
CA GLU A 62 -28.58 -1.32 18.21
C GLU A 62 -27.63 -0.69 17.19
N GLU A 63 -27.69 0.64 17.08
CA GLU A 63 -26.82 1.43 16.22
C GLU A 63 -26.08 2.46 17.07
N SER A 64 -24.75 2.40 17.01
CA SER A 64 -23.86 3.38 17.61
C SER A 64 -23.14 4.12 16.51
N SER A 65 -23.10 5.45 16.57
CA SER A 65 -22.35 6.25 15.61
C SER A 65 -21.40 7.21 16.31
N TYR A 66 -20.24 7.44 15.70
CA TYR A 66 -19.20 8.29 16.23
C TYR A 66 -18.54 9.07 15.10
N GLN A 67 -18.41 10.39 15.30
CA GLN A 67 -17.71 11.26 14.37
C GLN A 67 -16.31 11.54 14.90
N VAL A 68 -15.30 11.22 14.09
CA VAL A 68 -13.89 11.37 14.45
C VAL A 68 -13.28 12.52 13.65
N MET A 69 -12.64 13.41 14.39
CA MET A 69 -11.87 14.55 13.88
C MET A 69 -10.51 14.56 14.59
N GLY A 70 -9.46 14.94 13.86
CA GLY A 70 -8.11 15.09 14.41
C GLY A 70 -7.03 14.50 13.51
N SER A 71 -5.88 14.20 14.11
CA SER A 71 -4.79 13.50 13.43
C SER A 71 -5.15 12.03 13.18
N VAL A 72 -4.44 11.36 12.25
CA VAL A 72 -4.62 9.93 11.95
C VAL A 72 -4.50 9.10 13.22
N ASP A 73 -3.48 9.36 14.05
CA ASP A 73 -3.25 8.62 15.29
C ASP A 73 -4.40 8.81 16.29
N ASP A 74 -4.88 10.04 16.46
CA ASP A 74 -6.05 10.32 17.32
C ASP A 74 -7.30 9.61 16.82
N MET A 75 -7.48 9.51 15.50
CA MET A 75 -8.64 8.86 14.90
C MET A 75 -8.62 7.34 15.16
N LEU A 76 -7.44 6.73 15.08
CA LEU A 76 -7.25 5.31 15.34
C LEU A 76 -7.49 4.96 16.81
N GLU A 77 -6.94 5.76 17.72
CA GLU A 77 -7.13 5.56 19.15
C GLU A 77 -8.60 5.69 19.53
N LYS A 78 -9.28 6.74 19.05
CA LYS A 78 -10.71 6.94 19.33
C LYS A 78 -11.58 5.84 18.73
N PHE A 79 -11.28 5.38 17.52
CA PHE A 79 -12.05 4.28 16.92
C PHE A 79 -11.86 2.97 17.68
N ARG A 80 -10.65 2.68 18.13
CA ARG A 80 -10.38 1.51 18.98
C ARG A 80 -11.21 1.57 20.27
N VAL A 81 -11.15 2.69 21.01
CA VAL A 81 -11.94 2.87 22.25
C VAL A 81 -13.44 2.70 21.98
N PHE A 82 -13.91 3.23 20.85
CA PHE A 82 -15.30 3.09 20.43
C PHE A 82 -15.69 1.62 20.16
N LEU A 83 -14.83 0.84 19.50
CA LEU A 83 -15.06 -0.60 19.30
C LEU A 83 -15.08 -1.36 20.63
N GLU A 84 -14.12 -1.11 21.51
CA GLU A 84 -14.05 -1.76 22.83
C GLU A 84 -15.30 -1.46 23.67
N THR A 85 -15.80 -0.23 23.59
CA THR A 85 -17.02 0.20 24.31
C THR A 85 -18.29 -0.43 23.72
N THR A 86 -18.40 -0.51 22.40
CA THR A 86 -19.63 -0.97 21.71
C THR A 86 -19.73 -2.49 21.62
N THR A 87 -18.60 -3.18 21.52
CA THR A 87 -18.57 -4.64 21.35
C THR A 87 -18.23 -5.37 22.66
N GLY A 88 -17.71 -4.64 23.67
CA GLY A 88 -17.28 -5.21 24.94
C GLY A 88 -15.99 -6.03 24.85
N GLU A 89 -15.38 -6.11 23.65
CA GLU A 89 -14.12 -6.82 23.44
C GLU A 89 -12.94 -5.92 23.77
N THR A 90 -11.99 -6.42 24.57
CA THR A 90 -10.72 -5.73 24.79
C THR A 90 -9.81 -6.01 23.61
N LEU A 91 -9.58 -5.02 22.75
CA LEU A 91 -8.66 -5.14 21.64
C LEU A 91 -7.24 -5.03 22.20
N ALA A 92 -6.39 -6.02 21.96
CA ALA A 92 -4.97 -5.93 22.32
C ALA A 92 -4.37 -4.71 21.62
N GLY A 93 -3.47 -4.00 22.31
CA GLY A 93 -2.85 -2.78 21.82
C GLY A 93 -2.46 -2.91 20.35
N VAL A 94 -3.13 -2.14 19.49
CA VAL A 94 -2.68 -2.01 18.12
C VAL A 94 -1.46 -1.10 18.16
N GLU A 95 -0.32 -1.66 18.57
CA GLU A 95 0.90 -1.35 17.85
C GLU A 95 0.52 -1.43 16.37
N ALA A 96 0.92 -0.46 15.57
CA ALA A 96 0.60 -0.34 14.14
C ALA A 96 1.17 -1.49 13.29
N ASN A 97 0.95 -2.73 13.71
CA ASN A 97 1.07 -4.00 13.05
C ASN A 97 -0.30 -4.38 12.47
N ILE A 98 -0.96 -3.43 11.78
CA ILE A 98 -1.72 -3.85 10.61
C ILE A 98 -0.69 -4.62 9.80
N GLY A 99 -1.01 -5.83 9.35
CA GLY A 99 -0.07 -6.57 8.52
C GLY A 99 0.33 -5.69 7.34
N GLU A 100 1.51 -5.05 7.41
CA GLU A 100 2.09 -4.22 6.36
C GLU A 100 1.96 -4.95 5.02
N THR A 101 2.05 -6.28 5.09
CA THR A 101 1.89 -7.26 4.02
C THR A 101 0.57 -7.23 3.26
N GLU A 102 -0.60 -7.06 3.89
CA GLU A 102 -1.88 -7.08 3.17
C GLU A 102 -2.21 -5.74 2.50
N ILE A 103 -1.80 -4.63 3.12
CA ILE A 103 -1.93 -3.29 2.53
C ILE A 103 -0.99 -3.17 1.33
N ILE A 104 0.28 -3.55 1.48
CA ILE A 104 1.29 -3.50 0.41
C ILE A 104 0.87 -4.37 -0.78
N HIS A 105 0.29 -5.54 -0.56
CA HIS A 105 -0.15 -6.40 -1.67
C HIS A 105 -1.24 -5.74 -2.52
N SER A 106 -2.23 -5.12 -1.87
CA SER A 106 -3.30 -4.44 -2.60
C SER A 106 -2.82 -3.17 -3.31
N ASP A 107 -1.84 -2.48 -2.74
CA ASP A 107 -1.21 -1.31 -3.34
C ASP A 107 -0.43 -1.76 -4.60
N VAL A 108 0.34 -2.84 -4.50
CA VAL A 108 1.11 -3.45 -5.59
C VAL A 108 0.24 -3.96 -6.73
N GLU A 109 -0.90 -4.59 -6.44
CA GLU A 109 -1.85 -4.99 -7.48
C GLU A 109 -2.45 -3.79 -8.23
N SER A 110 -2.59 -2.64 -7.55
CA SER A 110 -3.08 -1.41 -8.17
C SER A 110 -2.01 -0.60 -8.91
N MET A 111 -0.72 -0.88 -8.68
CA MET A 111 0.40 -0.21 -9.35
C MET A 111 0.38 -0.47 -10.86
N SER A 112 0.63 0.59 -11.62
CA SER A 112 0.87 0.50 -13.05
C SER A 112 2.13 -0.32 -13.36
N THR A 113 2.20 -0.89 -14.56
CA THR A 113 3.39 -1.62 -15.03
C THR A 113 4.67 -0.79 -14.92
N PHE A 114 4.57 0.53 -15.10
CA PHE A 114 5.71 1.44 -14.93
C PHE A 114 6.16 1.51 -13.48
N GLU A 115 5.23 1.68 -12.54
CA GLU A 115 5.53 1.77 -11.10
C GLU A 115 6.09 0.45 -10.58
N LYS A 116 5.50 -0.69 -10.95
CA LYS A 116 6.04 -2.03 -10.63
C LYS A 116 7.49 -2.17 -11.13
N MET A 117 7.76 -1.73 -12.34
CA MET A 117 9.10 -1.77 -12.92
C MET A 117 10.07 -0.82 -12.18
N GLN A 118 9.62 0.38 -11.80
CA GLN A 118 10.44 1.30 -11.01
C GLN A 118 10.83 0.69 -9.67
N THR A 119 9.88 0.06 -8.97
CA THR A 119 10.11 -0.63 -7.71
C THR A 119 11.22 -1.67 -7.83
N ILE A 120 11.14 -2.60 -8.79
CA ILE A 120 12.18 -3.63 -8.94
C ILE A 120 13.53 -3.00 -9.30
N ILE A 121 13.54 -1.91 -10.07
CA ILE A 121 14.78 -1.22 -10.43
C ILE A 121 15.45 -0.71 -9.17
N TYR A 122 14.72 0.07 -8.36
CA TYR A 122 15.23 0.65 -7.13
C TYR A 122 15.68 -0.41 -6.12
N ALA A 123 14.89 -1.48 -5.92
CA ALA A 123 15.20 -2.49 -4.93
C ALA A 123 16.31 -3.47 -5.36
N SER A 124 16.32 -3.90 -6.62
CA SER A 124 17.17 -5.02 -7.06
C SER A 124 18.50 -4.59 -7.70
N PHE A 125 18.59 -3.35 -8.21
CA PHE A 125 19.75 -2.90 -8.99
C PHE A 125 20.53 -1.75 -8.34
N LYS A 126 20.46 -1.65 -7.02
CA LYS A 126 21.20 -0.68 -6.20
C LYS A 126 22.71 -0.72 -6.45
N HIS A 127 23.24 -1.90 -6.75
CA HIS A 127 24.66 -2.12 -6.98
C HIS A 127 24.89 -2.63 -8.40
N GLY A 128 25.64 -1.85 -9.20
CA GLY A 128 26.10 -2.29 -10.52
C GLY A 128 25.30 -1.76 -11.69
N LYS A 129 25.59 -2.33 -12.87
CA LYS A 129 24.96 -1.97 -14.15
C LYS A 129 24.00 -3.08 -14.57
N PHE A 130 22.91 -2.72 -15.22
CA PHE A 130 21.88 -3.65 -15.66
C PHE A 130 21.33 -3.30 -17.03
N SER A 131 20.82 -4.29 -17.73
CA SER A 131 20.24 -4.20 -19.06
C SER A 131 18.71 -4.25 -18.99
N SER A 132 18.05 -3.97 -20.12
CA SER A 132 16.60 -4.17 -20.22
C SER A 132 16.19 -5.65 -20.13
N LEU A 133 17.10 -6.60 -20.39
CA LEU A 133 16.83 -8.03 -20.22
C LEU A 133 16.80 -8.41 -18.73
N ASP A 134 17.77 -7.92 -17.95
CA ASP A 134 17.83 -8.19 -16.51
C ASP A 134 16.56 -7.68 -15.81
N VAL A 135 16.07 -6.51 -16.21
CA VAL A 135 14.81 -5.96 -15.68
C VAL A 135 13.62 -6.83 -16.02
N VAL A 136 13.53 -7.35 -17.24
CA VAL A 136 12.43 -8.23 -17.67
C VAL A 136 12.41 -9.53 -16.88
N GLU A 137 13.59 -10.11 -16.65
CA GLU A 137 13.74 -11.34 -15.87
C GLU A 137 13.29 -11.14 -14.42
N ILE A 138 13.80 -10.10 -13.76
CA ILE A 138 13.41 -9.80 -12.37
C ILE A 138 11.93 -9.45 -12.29
N PHE A 139 11.39 -8.68 -13.24
CA PHE A 139 9.96 -8.34 -13.26
C PHE A 139 9.07 -9.59 -13.30
N LYS A 140 9.41 -10.54 -14.17
CA LYS A 140 8.69 -11.81 -14.29
C LYS A 140 8.81 -12.65 -13.01
N ASN A 141 9.99 -12.69 -12.40
CA ASN A 141 10.23 -13.44 -11.18
C ASN A 141 9.50 -12.83 -9.96
N THR A 142 9.41 -11.50 -9.88
CA THR A 142 8.78 -10.80 -8.76
C THR A 142 7.26 -10.76 -8.85
N PHE A 143 6.69 -10.47 -10.04
CA PHE A 143 5.24 -10.26 -10.20
C PHE A 143 4.53 -11.39 -10.94
N GLY A 144 5.25 -12.35 -11.52
CA GLY A 144 4.65 -13.39 -12.37
C GLY A 144 4.09 -12.87 -13.69
N GLU A 145 4.32 -11.60 -14.01
CA GLU A 145 3.79 -10.91 -15.19
C GLU A 145 4.84 -10.82 -16.31
N GLU A 146 4.40 -10.88 -17.57
CA GLU A 146 5.31 -10.73 -18.71
C GLU A 146 5.49 -9.26 -19.09
N LEU A 147 6.74 -8.79 -19.10
CA LEU A 147 7.11 -7.45 -19.55
C LEU A 147 7.86 -7.53 -20.89
N PRO A 148 7.33 -6.97 -21.99
CA PRO A 148 8.06 -6.90 -23.25
C PRO A 148 9.36 -6.09 -23.11
N LYS A 149 10.46 -6.59 -23.68
CA LYS A 149 11.76 -5.90 -23.69
C LYS A 149 11.67 -4.47 -24.24
N SER A 150 10.82 -4.24 -25.25
CA SER A 150 10.57 -2.92 -25.81
C SER A 150 9.98 -1.96 -24.76
N THR A 151 8.98 -2.43 -23.99
CA THR A 151 8.37 -1.69 -22.88
C THR A 151 9.39 -1.36 -21.80
N ALA A 152 10.18 -2.35 -21.36
CA ALA A 152 11.26 -2.14 -20.41
C ALA A 152 12.26 -1.08 -20.91
N SER A 153 12.66 -1.17 -22.18
CA SER A 153 13.59 -0.20 -22.80
C SER A 153 13.00 1.21 -22.86
N THR A 154 11.71 1.34 -23.19
CA THR A 154 10.99 2.62 -23.18
C THR A 154 10.96 3.22 -21.78
N TYR A 155 10.63 2.43 -20.77
CA TYR A 155 10.54 2.91 -19.39
C TYR A 155 11.92 3.26 -18.81
N LEU A 156 12.97 2.49 -19.10
CA LEU A 156 14.34 2.84 -18.73
C LEU A 156 14.79 4.15 -19.38
N ALA A 157 14.43 4.38 -20.64
CA ALA A 157 14.68 5.66 -21.30
C ALA A 157 13.95 6.83 -20.61
N ARG A 158 12.72 6.60 -20.10
CA ARG A 158 11.98 7.59 -19.31
C ARG A 158 12.65 7.86 -17.96
N MET A 159 13.07 6.82 -17.24
CA MET A 159 13.77 6.96 -15.95
C MET A 159 15.15 7.59 -16.08
N TRP A 160 15.83 7.38 -17.21
CA TRP A 160 17.07 8.09 -17.54
C TRP A 160 16.82 9.58 -17.85
N ASN A 161 15.66 9.92 -18.42
CA ASN A 161 15.22 11.29 -18.71
C ASN A 161 16.32 12.20 -19.31
N ARG A 162 16.94 11.78 -20.42
CA ARG A 162 18.04 12.52 -21.07
C ARG A 162 19.24 12.80 -20.16
N GLY A 163 19.50 11.95 -19.18
CA GLY A 163 20.61 12.08 -18.21
C GLY A 163 20.27 12.92 -16.98
N LYS A 164 19.03 13.39 -16.86
CA LYS A 164 18.54 14.16 -15.71
C LYS A 164 17.72 13.32 -14.73
N GLY A 165 17.45 12.07 -15.05
CA GLY A 165 16.66 11.19 -14.20
C GLY A 165 17.52 10.41 -13.21
N HIS A 166 16.91 9.38 -12.64
CA HIS A 166 17.48 8.56 -11.58
C HIS A 166 18.46 7.48 -12.10
N LEU A 167 18.57 7.35 -13.42
CA LEU A 167 19.49 6.41 -14.07
C LEU A 167 20.57 7.14 -14.83
N GLU A 168 21.75 6.56 -14.85
CA GLU A 168 22.77 6.77 -15.87
C GLU A 168 22.64 5.72 -16.96
N ARG A 169 23.08 6.06 -18.18
CA ARG A 169 23.04 5.15 -19.33
C ARG A 169 24.41 5.05 -19.99
N PHE A 170 24.81 3.83 -20.28
CA PHE A 170 26.09 3.46 -20.91
C PHE A 170 25.84 2.61 -22.15
N GLY A 171 26.81 2.58 -23.07
CA GLY A 171 26.76 1.73 -24.26
C GLY A 171 26.04 2.38 -25.45
N ASN A 172 25.67 1.54 -26.42
CA ASN A 172 25.11 1.96 -27.71
C ASN A 172 23.67 1.43 -27.90
N ARG A 173 23.04 1.79 -29.03
CA ARG A 173 21.64 1.45 -29.34
C ARG A 173 21.34 -0.06 -29.30
N SER A 174 22.34 -0.92 -29.48
CA SER A 174 22.17 -2.38 -29.49
C SER A 174 22.31 -3.01 -28.11
N GLY A 175 22.81 -2.27 -27.11
CA GLY A 175 23.10 -2.80 -25.78
C GLY A 175 23.28 -1.69 -24.75
N TYR A 176 22.22 -0.92 -24.48
CA TYR A 176 22.24 0.06 -23.41
C TYR A 176 22.26 -0.65 -22.05
N MET A 177 23.21 -0.23 -21.21
CA MET A 177 23.28 -0.59 -19.80
C MET A 177 22.92 0.64 -18.97
N TYR A 178 22.29 0.41 -17.82
CA TYR A 178 21.83 1.44 -16.92
C TYR A 178 22.44 1.23 -15.54
N ARG A 179 22.58 2.30 -14.77
CA ARG A 179 22.99 2.28 -13.36
C ARG A 179 22.13 3.24 -12.58
N LEU A 180 21.70 2.86 -11.38
CA LEU A 180 21.04 3.79 -10.47
C LEU A 180 22.00 4.84 -9.96
N ARG A 181 21.54 6.08 -9.94
CA ARG A 181 22.27 7.23 -9.40
C ARG A 181 22.13 7.28 -7.89
N THR A 182 22.71 6.29 -7.22
CA THR A 182 22.64 6.16 -5.75
C THR A 182 23.32 7.32 -5.02
N GLU A 183 24.07 8.18 -5.73
CA GLU A 183 24.58 9.44 -5.21
C GLU A 183 23.49 10.50 -4.96
N LEU A 184 22.30 10.36 -5.56
CA LEU A 184 21.19 11.30 -5.39
C LEU A 184 20.36 10.93 -4.14
N PRO A 185 20.09 11.88 -3.22
CA PRO A 185 19.29 11.59 -2.01
C PRO A 185 17.87 11.08 -2.31
N GLU A 186 17.24 11.58 -3.37
CA GLU A 186 15.91 11.12 -3.81
C GLU A 186 15.92 9.66 -4.27
N VAL A 187 17.00 9.22 -4.93
CA VAL A 187 17.17 7.83 -5.37
C VAL A 187 17.43 6.91 -4.18
N GLN A 188 18.18 7.36 -3.18
CA GLN A 188 18.40 6.60 -1.94
C GLN A 188 17.09 6.39 -1.18
N LYS A 189 16.26 7.44 -1.05
CA LYS A 189 14.93 7.34 -0.42
C LYS A 189 14.03 6.37 -1.18
N ALA A 190 13.97 6.49 -2.51
CA ALA A 190 13.19 5.58 -3.35
C ALA A 190 13.68 4.12 -3.25
N THR A 191 14.99 3.91 -3.16
CA THR A 191 15.61 2.58 -2.96
C THR A 191 15.17 1.96 -1.63
N GLN A 192 15.25 2.70 -0.53
CA GLN A 192 14.83 2.21 0.78
C GLN A 192 13.33 1.88 0.81
N GLN A 193 12.50 2.71 0.16
CA GLN A 193 11.06 2.47 0.07
C GLN A 193 10.77 1.20 -0.75
N ALA A 194 11.44 1.03 -1.89
CA ALA A 194 11.25 -0.12 -2.75
C ALA A 194 11.76 -1.43 -2.11
N GLU A 195 12.91 -1.40 -1.41
CA GLU A 195 13.45 -2.54 -0.65
C GLU A 195 12.45 -3.00 0.42
N ARG A 196 11.88 -2.06 1.18
CA ARG A 196 10.84 -2.38 2.17
C ARG A 196 9.62 -3.01 1.52
N LEU A 197 9.14 -2.42 0.42
CA LEU A 197 7.95 -2.88 -0.28
C LEU A 197 8.14 -4.31 -0.85
N LEU A 198 9.28 -4.61 -1.48
CA LEU A 198 9.56 -5.96 -1.99
C LEU A 198 9.81 -6.97 -0.88
N ALA A 199 10.51 -6.59 0.20
CA ALA A 199 10.74 -7.47 1.34
C ALA A 199 9.41 -7.96 1.94
N THR A 200 8.42 -7.08 2.03
CA THR A 200 7.09 -7.45 2.52
C THR A 200 6.36 -8.41 1.55
N LEU A 201 6.56 -8.27 0.23
CA LEU A 201 5.99 -9.20 -0.75
C LEU A 201 6.65 -10.59 -0.73
N GLU A 202 7.99 -10.65 -0.66
CA GLU A 202 8.73 -11.92 -0.68
C GLU A 202 8.46 -12.80 0.55
N LEU A 203 8.15 -12.20 1.71
CA LEU A 203 7.73 -12.91 2.93
C LEU A 203 6.45 -13.75 2.71
N ARG A 204 5.67 -13.49 1.65
CA ARG A 204 4.45 -14.24 1.30
C ARG A 204 4.69 -15.42 0.36
N VAL A 205 5.70 -15.37 -0.51
CA VAL A 205 5.96 -16.42 -1.53
C VAL A 205 6.62 -17.66 -0.93
N LYS A 206 7.28 -17.54 0.23
CA LYS A 206 7.96 -18.66 0.92
C LYS A 206 7.07 -19.49 1.88
N LYS A 207 5.75 -19.51 1.71
CA LYS A 207 4.84 -20.35 2.52
C LYS A 207 4.29 -21.53 1.73
#